data_AF-A0A3D3AGI8-F1
#
_entry.id   AF-A0A3D3AGI8-F1
#
_cell.length_a   1.000
_cell.length_b   1.000
_cell.length_c   1.000
_cell.angle_alpha   90.00
_cell.angle_beta   90.00
_cell.angle_gamma   90.00
#
_symmetry.space_group_name_H-M   'P 1'
#
loop_
_entity.id
_entity.type
_entity.pdbx_description
1 polymer ?
#
loop_
_entity_poly.entity_id
_entity_poly.type
_entity_poly.pdbx_seq_one_letter_code
_entity_poly.pdbx_strand_id
1 'polypeptide(L)'
;KLGEITYFTCLKLLSESVAKLPLKLYKETANGKEKATDHYLYSLMKTRPNLYMSSWSFWTTIELNRNHYGNAFVYIDTANRGKNRGKIKGLYILPSDSVKIW
;
A
#
# COMPACT_ATOMS: atom_id res chain seq x y z
N LYS A 1 27.33 -0.70 17.54
CA LYS A 1 26.37 -1.82 17.34
C LYS A 1 25.04 -1.67 18.10
N LEU A 2 24.91 -0.83 19.16
CA LEU A 2 23.60 -0.54 19.78
C LEU A 2 22.70 0.35 18.91
N GLY A 3 23.28 1.32 18.19
CA GLY A 3 22.52 2.30 17.39
C GLY A 3 21.79 1.71 16.19
N GLU A 4 22.31 0.64 15.58
CA GLU A 4 21.64 -0.06 14.48
C GLU A 4 20.38 -0.77 14.98
N ILE A 5 20.45 -1.39 16.16
CA ILE A 5 19.32 -2.11 16.77
C ILE A 5 18.19 -1.13 17.12
N THR A 6 18.52 0.00 17.75
CA THR A 6 17.52 1.02 18.09
C THR A 6 16.92 1.65 16.84
N TYR A 7 17.72 1.92 15.81
CA TYR A 7 17.25 2.42 14.51
C TYR A 7 16.21 1.47 13.88
N PHE A 8 16.56 0.20 13.67
CA PHE A 8 15.64 -0.76 13.05
C PHE A 8 14.40 -1.02 13.92
N THR A 9 14.52 -0.99 15.25
CA THR A 9 13.39 -1.16 16.16
C THR A 9 12.40 -0.01 16.05
N CYS A 10 12.88 1.24 16.09
CA CYS A 10 12.04 2.43 15.93
C CYS A 10 11.37 2.48 14.56
N LEU A 11 12.12 2.15 13.50
CA LEU A 11 11.62 2.18 12.13
C LEU A 11 10.55 1.10 11.90
N LYS A 12 10.76 -0.10 12.46
CA LYS A 12 9.74 -1.16 12.46
C LYS A 12 8.50 -0.74 13.24
N LEU A 13 8.65 -0.21 14.46
CA LEU A 13 7.53 0.22 15.29
C LEU A 13 6.68 1.30 14.61
N LEU A 14 7.33 2.28 13.97
CA LEU A 14 6.65 3.31 13.19
C LEU A 14 5.87 2.68 12.01
N SER A 15 6.54 1.83 11.22
CA SER A 15 5.96 1.21 10.02
C SER A 15 4.76 0.30 10.35
N GLU A 16 4.86 -0.47 11.44
CA GLU A 16 3.75 -1.29 11.93
C GLU A 16 2.60 -0.43 12.48
N SER A 17 2.91 0.69 13.13
CA SER A 17 1.87 1.61 13.63
C SER A 17 1.08 2.24 12.50
N VAL A 18 1.73 2.60 11.39
CA VAL A 18 1.06 3.10 10.17
C VAL A 18 0.20 2.01 9.53
N ALA A 19 0.70 0.77 9.44
CA ALA A 19 -0.03 -0.34 8.85
C ALA A 19 -1.30 -0.75 9.64
N LYS A 20 -1.40 -0.40 10.94
CA LYS A 20 -2.62 -0.59 11.76
C LYS A 20 -3.79 0.27 11.29
N LEU A 21 -3.54 1.32 10.53
CA LEU A 21 -4.58 2.27 10.14
C LEU A 21 -5.26 1.77 8.86
N PRO A 22 -6.49 1.25 8.92
CA PRO A 22 -7.17 0.76 7.74
C PRO A 22 -7.53 1.93 6.82
N LEU A 23 -7.11 1.85 5.56
CA LEU A 23 -7.57 2.80 4.54
C LEU A 23 -9.04 2.57 4.25
N LYS A 24 -9.85 3.59 4.52
CA LYS A 24 -11.29 3.60 4.27
C LYS A 24 -11.53 4.38 2.99
N LEU A 25 -12.13 3.74 1.99
CA LEU A 25 -12.58 4.42 0.79
C LEU A 25 -13.89 5.16 1.09
N TYR A 26 -13.94 6.43 0.73
CA TYR A 26 -15.14 7.26 0.84
C TYR A 26 -15.57 7.71 -0.55
N LYS A 27 -16.89 7.77 -0.76
CA LYS A 27 -17.52 8.33 -1.95
C LYS A 27 -18.29 9.58 -1.52
N GLU A 28 -18.11 10.65 -2.28
CA GLU A 28 -18.89 11.87 -2.10
C GLU A 28 -20.24 11.69 -2.79
N THR A 29 -21.30 11.86 -2.02
CA THR A 29 -22.70 11.86 -2.49
C THR A 29 -23.33 13.21 -2.19
N ALA A 30 -24.46 13.53 -2.82
CA ALA A 30 -25.16 14.80 -2.62
C ALA A 30 -25.53 15.07 -1.15
N ASN A 31 -25.63 14.01 -0.34
CA ASN A 31 -26.02 14.06 1.07
C ASN A 31 -24.83 13.89 2.04
N GLY A 32 -23.58 13.77 1.56
CA GLY A 32 -22.39 13.70 2.42
C GLY A 32 -21.30 12.73 1.95
N LYS A 33 -20.46 12.28 2.90
CA LYS A 33 -19.38 11.31 2.66
C LYS A 33 -19.79 9.93 3.16
N GLU A 34 -19.99 9.00 2.24
CA GLU A 34 -20.35 7.62 2.56
C GLU A 34 -19.17 6.69 2.35
N LYS A 35 -19.08 5.61 3.14
CA LYS A 35 -18.05 4.59 2.92
C LYS A 35 -18.39 3.80 1.65
N ALA A 36 -17.45 3.77 0.71
CA ALA A 36 -17.64 3.12 -0.58
C ALA A 36 -17.34 1.61 -0.48
N THR A 37 -18.12 0.86 0.30
CA THR A 37 -17.89 -0.58 0.52
C THR A 37 -18.10 -1.43 -0.73
N ASP A 38 -18.97 -0.98 -1.63
CA ASP A 38 -19.33 -1.71 -2.86
C ASP A 38 -18.32 -1.53 -3.99
N HIS A 39 -17.37 -0.62 -3.84
CA HIS A 39 -16.37 -0.36 -4.87
C HIS A 39 -15.29 -1.44 -4.87
N TYR A 40 -14.87 -1.92 -6.04
CA TYR A 40 -13.87 -3.00 -6.16
C TYR A 40 -12.53 -2.67 -5.47
N LEU A 41 -12.15 -1.38 -5.43
CA LEU A 41 -10.94 -0.92 -4.73
C LEU A 41 -11.04 -1.01 -3.21
N TYR A 42 -12.24 -1.02 -2.63
CA TYR A 42 -12.41 -1.12 -1.18
C TYR A 42 -11.83 -2.43 -0.66
N SER A 43 -12.17 -3.56 -1.29
CA SER A 43 -11.63 -4.87 -0.93
C SER A 43 -10.12 -4.96 -1.20
N LEU A 44 -9.66 -4.41 -2.33
CA LEU A 44 -8.25 -4.40 -2.71
C LEU A 44 -7.38 -3.66 -1.69
N MET A 45 -7.78 -2.45 -1.29
CA MET A 45 -6.99 -1.62 -0.36
C MET A 45 -7.11 -2.11 1.09
N LYS A 46 -8.29 -2.59 1.49
CA LYS A 46 -8.57 -2.98 2.88
C LYS A 46 -8.03 -4.36 3.25
N THR A 47 -8.12 -5.33 2.35
CA THR A 47 -7.88 -6.74 2.70
C THR A 47 -6.57 -7.27 2.12
N ARG A 48 -6.45 -7.28 0.78
CA ARG A 48 -5.28 -7.83 0.08
C ARG A 48 -4.98 -6.99 -1.18
N PRO A 49 -3.92 -6.17 -1.16
CA PRO A 49 -3.50 -5.36 -2.29
C PRO A 49 -2.92 -6.20 -3.43
N ASN A 50 -2.41 -7.40 -3.12
CA ASN A 50 -2.00 -8.38 -4.11
C ASN A 50 -2.22 -9.81 -3.59
N LEU A 51 -1.99 -10.81 -4.46
CA LEU A 51 -2.18 -12.22 -4.13
C LEU A 51 -1.19 -12.71 -3.05
N TYR A 52 0.02 -12.14 -3.01
CA TYR A 52 1.14 -12.65 -2.22
C TYR A 52 1.23 -12.07 -0.81
N MET A 53 0.68 -10.88 -0.56
CA MET A 53 0.79 -10.18 0.73
C MET A 53 -0.54 -9.57 1.21
N SER A 54 -0.67 -9.42 2.53
CA SER A 54 -1.81 -8.75 3.16
C SER A 54 -1.67 -7.23 3.08
N SER A 55 -2.77 -6.49 3.27
CA SER A 55 -2.72 -5.02 3.35
C SER A 55 -1.74 -4.55 4.43
N TRP A 56 -1.69 -5.25 5.56
CA TRP A 56 -0.75 -4.97 6.63
C TRP A 56 0.71 -4.95 6.14
N SER A 57 1.17 -6.08 5.61
CA SER A 57 2.56 -6.23 5.17
C SER A 57 2.89 -5.24 4.06
N PHE A 58 1.93 -4.97 3.16
CA PHE A 58 2.10 -4.00 2.09
C PHE A 58 2.39 -2.59 2.62
N TRP A 59 1.55 -2.07 3.52
CA TRP A 59 1.75 -0.73 4.08
C TRP A 59 2.98 -0.65 4.97
N THR A 60 3.28 -1.70 5.74
CA THR A 60 4.52 -1.77 6.54
C THR A 60 5.75 -1.68 5.65
N THR A 61 5.81 -2.44 4.55
CA THR A 61 6.98 -2.43 3.66
C THR A 61 7.13 -1.11 2.90
N ILE A 62 6.02 -0.48 2.48
CA ILE A 62 6.07 0.85 1.86
C ILE A 62 6.66 1.88 2.81
N GLU A 63 6.15 1.91 4.05
CA GLU A 63 6.61 2.87 5.05
C GLU A 63 8.06 2.61 5.46
N LEU A 64 8.45 1.33 5.54
CA LEU A 64 9.83 0.94 5.80
C LEU A 64 10.77 1.43 4.69
N ASN A 65 10.40 1.21 3.41
CA ASN A 65 11.20 1.67 2.28
C ASN A 65 11.31 3.20 2.24
N ARG A 66 10.18 3.89 2.48
CA ARG A 66 10.13 5.36 2.56
C ARG A 66 11.08 5.91 3.61
N ASN A 67 11.07 5.36 4.82
CA ASN A 67 11.90 5.85 5.91
C ASN A 67 13.37 5.43 5.80
N HIS A 68 13.63 4.27 5.18
CA HIS A 68 14.99 3.76 5.05
C HIS A 68 15.74 4.35 3.85
N TYR A 69 15.11 4.36 2.67
CA TYR A 69 15.71 4.81 1.41
C TYR A 69 15.29 6.23 0.99
N GLY A 70 14.33 6.83 1.68
CA GLY A 70 13.76 8.14 1.31
C GLY A 70 12.73 8.06 0.18
N ASN A 71 12.46 6.87 -0.37
CA ASN A 71 11.52 6.66 -1.46
C ASN A 71 10.81 5.31 -1.32
N ALA A 72 9.64 5.20 -1.95
CA ALA A 72 8.91 3.94 -2.06
C ALA A 72 8.14 3.93 -3.38
N PHE A 73 8.17 2.80 -4.07
CA PHE A 73 7.54 2.65 -5.38
C PHE A 73 6.58 1.47 -5.38
N VAL A 74 5.43 1.69 -6.03
CA VAL A 74 4.38 0.68 -6.17
C VAL A 74 4.00 0.60 -7.63
N TYR A 75 4.14 -0.59 -8.21
CA TYR A 75 3.62 -0.93 -9.52
C TYR A 75 2.13 -1.27 -9.42
N ILE A 76 1.33 -0.59 -10.24
CA ILE A 76 -0.11 -0.81 -10.34
C ILE A 76 -0.38 -1.75 -11.51
N ASP A 77 -0.68 -3.02 -11.23
CA ASP A 77 -1.08 -3.97 -12.25
C ASP A 77 -2.55 -3.74 -12.63
N THR A 78 -2.77 -3.37 -13.88
CA THR A 78 -4.10 -3.11 -14.43
C THR A 78 -4.46 -4.21 -15.42
N ALA A 79 -5.72 -4.66 -15.36
CA ALA A 79 -6.23 -5.61 -16.32
C ALA A 79 -6.25 -5.00 -17.73
N ASN A 80 -5.41 -5.52 -18.62
CA ASN A 80 -5.31 -5.03 -20.01
C ASN A 80 -6.21 -5.78 -21.00
N ARG A 81 -6.82 -6.90 -20.60
CA ARG A 81 -7.67 -7.75 -21.46
C ARG A 81 -8.94 -8.21 -20.73
N GLY A 82 -10.03 -8.38 -21.48
CA GLY A 82 -11.32 -8.93 -21.01
C GLY A 82 -12.30 -7.90 -20.44
N LYS A 83 -13.42 -8.38 -19.87
CA LYS A 83 -14.52 -7.57 -19.32
C LYS A 83 -14.13 -6.65 -18.15
N ASN A 84 -12.99 -6.92 -17.51
CA ASN A 84 -12.43 -6.14 -16.41
C ASN A 84 -11.33 -5.15 -16.86
N ARG A 85 -11.21 -4.87 -18.16
CA ARG A 85 -10.19 -3.97 -18.69
C ARG A 85 -10.24 -2.61 -17.99
N GLY A 86 -9.08 -2.12 -17.54
CA GLY A 86 -8.95 -0.86 -16.79
C GLY A 86 -9.13 -0.97 -15.27
N LYS A 87 -9.52 -2.14 -14.73
CA LYS A 87 -9.54 -2.34 -13.28
C LYS A 87 -8.16 -2.72 -12.76
N ILE A 88 -7.83 -2.20 -11.57
CA ILE A 88 -6.61 -2.58 -10.85
C ILE A 88 -6.77 -4.02 -10.35
N LYS A 89 -5.83 -4.88 -10.72
CA LYS A 89 -5.75 -6.28 -10.25
C LYS A 89 -4.95 -6.40 -8.96
N GLY A 90 -3.88 -5.62 -8.84
CA GLY A 90 -3.02 -5.67 -7.68
C GLY A 90 -1.98 -4.56 -7.65
N LEU A 91 -1.41 -4.38 -6.48
CA LEU A 91 -0.37 -3.42 -6.17
C LEU A 91 0.88 -4.19 -5.74
N TYR A 92 1.99 -3.98 -6.43
CA TYR A 92 3.25 -4.68 -6.18
C TYR A 92 4.32 -3.68 -5.78
N ILE A 93 5.00 -3.92 -4.67
CA ILE A 93 6.08 -3.05 -4.20
C ILE A 93 7.30 -3.30 -5.09
N LEU A 94 7.91 -2.22 -5.56
CA LEU A 94 9.17 -2.28 -6.29
C LEU A 94 10.33 -1.97 -5.35
N PRO A 95 11.49 -2.66 -5.51
CA PRO A 95 12.67 -2.38 -4.72
C PRO A 95 13.20 -0.97 -5.00
N SER A 96 13.33 -0.16 -3.94
CA SER A 96 13.76 1.23 -4.01
C SER A 96 15.11 1.44 -4.70
N ASP A 97 16.04 0.49 -4.54
CA ASP A 97 17.39 0.57 -5.11
C ASP A 97 17.45 0.32 -6.62
N SER A 98 16.40 -0.27 -7.20
CA SER A 98 16.38 -0.68 -8.60
C SER A 98 15.46 0.16 -9.48
N VAL A 99 14.88 1.24 -8.95
CA VAL A 99 13.98 2.13 -9.69
C VAL A 99 14.71 3.42 -10.03
N LYS A 100 14.81 3.71 -11.33
CA LYS A 100 15.34 4.98 -11.85
C LYS A 100 14.23 5.71 -12.60
N ILE A 101 13.93 6.93 -12.16
CA ILE A 101 13.01 7.84 -12.85
C ILE A 101 13.87 8.73 -13.76
N TRP A 102 13.50 8.81 -15.04
CA TRP A 102 14.13 9.67 -16.04
C TRP A 102 13.30 10.92 -16.27
#